data_AF-A0A8J6UPM5-F1
#
_entry.id   AF-A0A8J6UPM5-F1
#
_cell.length_a   1.000
_cell.length_b   1.000
_cell.length_c   1.000
_cell.angle_alpha   90.00
_cell.angle_beta   90.00
_cell.angle_gamma   90.00
#
_symmetry.space_group_name_H-M   'P 1'
#
loop_
_entity.id
_entity.type
_entity.pdbx_description
1 polymer ?
#
loop_
_entity_poly.entity_id
_entity_poly.type
_entity_poly.pdbx_seq_one_letter_code
_entity_poly.pdbx_strand_id
1 'polypeptide(L)'
;MTLFSKEERIVYHAHNWFSYLNRSIGRSITSSTAEQYGRSLSYLCEWLETSDYFPNLSLDQALEIISRDDIVEWQSYQQEKGCSNSTRSGREAAIKEFLTWLTTSEGGNIRSLEDSPWGRSNTLRYTVRKANKKSPKHITKELVISVLSAMHNECERCMFHTQYDTGLRLSELINLKKGDLPSSSIYSNQEFELYPLLVNGNKGRVTGLKTRNTVISRAVLNRIRKYHNSPEYKLATGWRVNDPNKPVFLTSNGKPWASRNASKQFKSAVLRSGIQIEMKSHWLRHGTAYSVLGSDMGKDYEDRMLTIQQMLGHADISTTEIYTQIPPAVLAKLNSEGQKTNRLEEAEAIREATYLPPLKHTEKRGHYRD
;
A
#
# COMPACT_ATOMS: atom_id res chain seq x y z
N MET A 1 -24.86 19.43 25.97
CA MET A 1 -23.44 19.03 25.88
C MET A 1 -22.94 19.62 24.57
N THR A 2 -21.94 20.49 24.59
CA THR A 2 -21.47 21.16 23.37
C THR A 2 -20.53 20.23 22.60
N LEU A 3 -20.68 20.17 21.28
CA LEU A 3 -19.81 19.42 20.35
C LEU A 3 -18.38 19.99 20.36
N PHE A 4 -18.25 21.30 20.60
CA PHE A 4 -17.00 22.06 20.68
C PHE A 4 -16.59 22.47 22.11
N SER A 5 -15.28 22.74 22.30
CA SER A 5 -14.74 23.43 23.49
C SER A 5 -15.23 24.88 23.55
N LYS A 6 -14.93 25.60 24.64
CA LYS A 6 -15.25 27.04 24.76
C LYS A 6 -14.59 27.89 23.66
N GLU A 7 -13.57 27.35 22.98
CA GLU A 7 -12.91 27.95 21.83
C GLU A 7 -13.38 27.39 20.48
N GLU A 8 -14.56 26.79 20.41
CA GLU A 8 -15.16 26.23 19.19
C GLU A 8 -14.28 25.16 18.51
N ARG A 9 -13.57 24.32 19.27
CA ARG A 9 -12.81 23.16 18.74
C ARG A 9 -13.52 21.84 19.01
N ILE A 10 -13.66 20.93 18.02
CA ILE A 10 -14.51 19.71 18.03
C ILE A 10 -14.08 18.61 19.04
N VAL A 11 -13.25 19.00 20.01
CA VAL A 11 -12.35 18.14 20.75
C VAL A 11 -13.10 17.11 21.57
N TYR A 12 -14.23 17.45 22.20
CA TYR A 12 -14.88 16.56 23.17
C TYR A 12 -15.57 15.37 22.49
N HIS A 13 -16.50 15.61 21.57
CA HIS A 13 -17.24 14.54 20.90
C HIS A 13 -16.37 13.78 19.90
N ALA A 14 -15.44 14.42 19.21
CA ALA A 14 -14.47 13.70 18.37
C ALA A 14 -13.56 12.81 19.22
N HIS A 15 -13.08 13.27 20.38
CA HIS A 15 -12.30 12.43 21.31
C HIS A 15 -13.10 11.21 21.78
N ASN A 16 -14.35 11.42 22.21
CA ASN A 16 -15.23 10.34 22.65
C ASN A 16 -15.54 9.36 21.52
N TRP A 17 -15.74 9.85 20.29
CA TRP A 17 -15.92 9.01 19.11
C TRP A 17 -14.68 8.16 18.83
N PHE A 18 -13.48 8.73 18.85
CA PHE A 18 -12.25 7.95 18.67
C PHE A 18 -12.04 6.92 19.79
N SER A 19 -12.35 7.29 21.03
CA SER A 19 -12.34 6.39 22.17
C SER A 19 -13.41 5.29 22.06
N TYR A 20 -14.57 5.58 21.47
CA TYR A 20 -15.59 4.59 21.13
C TYR A 20 -15.08 3.64 20.05
N LEU A 21 -14.59 4.15 18.92
CA LEU A 21 -14.07 3.32 17.82
C LEU A 21 -12.97 2.37 18.28
N ASN A 22 -12.14 2.79 19.24
CA ASN A 22 -11.10 1.94 19.82
C ASN A 22 -11.66 0.84 20.74
N ARG A 23 -12.82 1.06 21.38
CA ARG A 23 -13.45 0.13 22.34
C ARG A 23 -14.48 -0.82 21.71
N SER A 24 -15.35 -0.33 20.84
CA SER A 24 -16.69 -0.91 20.62
C SER A 24 -16.77 -2.03 19.58
N ILE A 25 -15.73 -2.34 18.80
CA ILE A 25 -15.94 -3.22 17.62
C ILE A 25 -14.83 -4.28 17.40
N GLY A 26 -13.87 -4.46 18.30
CA GLY A 26 -12.67 -5.27 17.94
C GLY A 26 -11.92 -4.72 16.70
N ARG A 27 -12.36 -3.56 16.18
CA ARG A 27 -11.75 -2.77 15.14
C ARG A 27 -10.84 -1.79 15.85
N SER A 28 -9.62 -2.23 16.14
CA SER A 28 -8.55 -1.27 16.37
C SER A 28 -8.37 -0.52 15.05
N ILE A 29 -8.99 0.65 14.92
CA ILE A 29 -8.64 1.58 13.84
C ILE A 29 -7.14 1.87 13.98
N THR A 30 -6.44 1.92 12.86
CA THR A 30 -5.02 2.29 12.89
C THR A 30 -4.90 3.79 13.19
N SER A 31 -3.76 4.22 13.71
CA SER A 31 -3.48 5.64 13.92
C SER A 31 -3.69 6.46 12.64
N SER A 32 -3.34 5.90 11.49
CA SER A 32 -3.58 6.54 10.18
C SER A 32 -5.06 6.72 9.85
N THR A 33 -5.93 5.77 10.22
CA THR A 33 -7.38 5.88 10.01
C THR A 33 -7.96 6.95 10.93
N ALA A 34 -7.55 6.98 12.20
CA ALA A 34 -7.96 8.01 13.14
C ALA A 34 -7.55 9.41 12.66
N GLU A 35 -6.30 9.57 12.19
CA GLU A 35 -5.80 10.83 11.61
C GLU A 35 -6.60 11.24 10.36
N GLN A 36 -6.94 10.28 9.49
CA GLN A 36 -7.76 10.54 8.31
C GLN A 36 -9.18 10.99 8.68
N TYR A 37 -9.81 10.34 9.67
CA TYR A 37 -11.14 10.71 10.16
C TYR A 37 -11.12 12.09 10.80
N GLY A 38 -10.11 12.39 11.63
CA GLY A 38 -9.92 13.71 12.22
C GLY A 38 -9.78 14.80 11.17
N ARG A 39 -8.92 14.58 10.15
CA ARG A 39 -8.81 15.51 9.01
C ARG A 39 -10.13 15.69 8.26
N SER A 40 -10.88 14.61 8.06
CA SER A 40 -12.16 14.65 7.34
C SER A 40 -13.18 15.51 8.09
N LEU A 41 -13.24 15.39 9.41
CA LEU A 41 -14.05 16.27 10.26
C LEU A 41 -13.59 17.73 10.15
N SER A 42 -12.29 18.01 10.26
CA SER A 42 -11.76 19.37 10.10
C SER A 42 -12.15 20.02 8.78
N TYR A 43 -12.12 19.28 7.66
CA TYR A 43 -12.53 19.81 6.36
C TYR A 43 -14.04 20.07 6.24
N LEU A 44 -14.88 19.37 7.02
CA LEU A 44 -16.31 19.68 7.08
C LEU A 44 -16.53 20.92 7.95
N CYS A 45 -15.90 21.00 9.12
CA CYS A 45 -16.01 22.15 10.01
C CYS A 45 -15.53 23.44 9.32
N GLU A 46 -14.36 23.43 8.71
CA GLU A 46 -13.82 24.57 7.97
C GLU A 46 -14.79 25.04 6.87
N TRP A 47 -15.45 24.11 6.19
CA TRP A 47 -16.48 24.47 5.22
C TRP A 47 -17.70 25.09 5.90
N LEU A 48 -18.23 24.49 6.97
CA LEU A 48 -19.37 25.04 7.70
C LEU A 48 -19.10 26.47 8.23
N GLU A 49 -17.90 26.75 8.76
CA GLU A 49 -17.49 28.08 9.25
C GLU A 49 -17.41 29.13 8.14
N THR A 50 -16.97 28.71 6.95
CA THR A 50 -16.75 29.62 5.82
C THR A 50 -17.94 29.73 4.89
N SER A 51 -18.97 28.91 5.10
CA SER A 51 -20.14 28.84 4.24
C SER A 51 -21.24 29.79 4.73
N ASP A 52 -21.82 30.56 3.82
CA ASP A 52 -22.98 31.42 4.12
C ASP A 52 -24.29 30.62 4.34
N TYR A 53 -24.23 29.28 4.30
CA TYR A 53 -25.40 28.39 4.41
C TYR A 53 -25.91 28.26 5.86
N PHE A 54 -25.07 28.52 6.85
CA PHE A 54 -25.42 28.47 8.27
C PHE A 54 -25.17 29.82 8.96
N PRO A 55 -25.83 30.91 8.50
CA PRO A 55 -25.58 32.23 9.06
C PRO A 55 -26.05 32.27 10.53
N ASN A 56 -25.15 32.67 11.43
CA ASN A 56 -25.40 32.83 12.87
C ASN A 56 -25.63 31.52 13.66
N LEU A 57 -25.28 30.36 13.10
CA LEU A 57 -25.28 29.11 13.86
C LEU A 57 -23.86 28.80 14.34
N SER A 58 -23.76 28.33 15.59
CA SER A 58 -22.51 27.75 16.04
C SER A 58 -22.27 26.44 15.30
N LEU A 59 -21.02 25.99 15.26
CA LEU A 59 -20.70 24.76 14.53
C LEU A 59 -21.34 23.51 15.16
N ASP A 60 -21.63 23.56 16.47
CA ASP A 60 -22.44 22.55 17.18
C ASP A 60 -23.80 22.41 16.50
N GLN A 61 -24.50 23.53 16.35
CA GLN A 61 -25.85 23.59 15.80
C GLN A 61 -25.85 23.18 14.33
N ALA A 62 -24.87 23.64 13.56
CA ALA A 62 -24.71 23.25 12.16
C ALA A 62 -24.52 21.72 12.02
N LEU A 63 -23.67 21.11 12.85
CA LEU A 63 -23.47 19.65 12.86
C LEU A 63 -24.67 18.87 13.40
N GLU A 64 -25.56 19.49 14.16
CA GLU A 64 -26.80 18.87 14.63
C GLU A 64 -27.86 18.79 13.52
N ILE A 65 -27.95 19.85 12.70
CA ILE A 65 -29.01 19.98 11.69
C ILE A 65 -28.56 19.67 10.26
N ILE A 66 -27.26 19.47 10.01
CA ILE A 66 -26.73 19.26 8.66
C ILE A 66 -27.53 18.20 7.90
N SER A 67 -27.98 18.57 6.71
CA SER A 67 -28.91 17.80 5.88
C SER A 67 -28.18 17.06 4.75
N ARG A 68 -28.94 16.30 3.95
CA ARG A 68 -28.39 15.66 2.75
C ARG A 68 -27.92 16.67 1.71
N ASP A 69 -28.67 17.76 1.54
CA ASP A 69 -28.36 18.78 0.52
C ASP A 69 -27.06 19.51 0.89
N ASP A 70 -26.84 19.78 2.18
CA ASP A 70 -25.58 20.35 2.66
C ASP A 70 -24.38 19.42 2.41
N ILE A 71 -24.56 18.10 2.58
CA ILE A 71 -23.53 17.12 2.23
C ILE A 71 -23.26 17.15 0.71
N VAL A 72 -24.28 17.32 -0.13
CA VAL A 72 -24.10 17.45 -1.58
C VAL A 72 -23.31 18.72 -1.91
N GLU A 73 -23.66 19.86 -1.31
CA GLU A 73 -22.96 21.13 -1.51
C GLU A 73 -21.50 21.07 -1.04
N TRP A 74 -21.24 20.50 0.13
CA TRP A 74 -19.88 20.27 0.60
C TRP A 74 -19.07 19.38 -0.34
N GLN A 75 -19.70 18.40 -0.98
CA GLN A 75 -19.05 17.55 -1.97
C GLN A 75 -18.80 18.28 -3.28
N SER A 76 -19.66 19.21 -3.70
CA SER A 76 -19.45 20.09 -4.85
C SER A 76 -18.29 21.05 -4.60
N TYR A 77 -18.25 21.71 -3.44
CA TYR A 77 -17.14 22.56 -3.01
C TYR A 77 -15.79 21.83 -3.07
N GLN A 78 -15.73 20.61 -2.55
CA GLN A 78 -14.50 19.80 -2.60
C GLN A 78 -14.08 19.45 -4.04
N GLN A 79 -15.05 19.24 -4.94
CA GLN A 79 -14.79 18.97 -6.35
C GLN A 79 -14.20 20.20 -7.05
N GLU A 80 -14.73 21.39 -6.78
CA GLU A 80 -14.20 22.66 -7.29
C GLU A 80 -12.78 22.95 -6.81
N LYS A 81 -12.46 22.55 -5.58
CA LYS A 81 -11.08 22.56 -5.03
C LYS A 81 -10.18 21.46 -5.61
N GLY A 82 -10.64 20.68 -6.58
CA GLY A 82 -9.86 19.66 -7.27
C GLY A 82 -9.68 18.34 -6.52
N CYS A 83 -10.50 18.06 -5.49
CA CYS A 83 -10.41 16.79 -4.77
C CYS A 83 -10.91 15.62 -5.63
N SER A 84 -10.15 14.52 -5.65
CA SER A 84 -10.56 13.31 -6.37
C SER A 84 -11.78 12.62 -5.74
N ASN A 85 -12.55 11.89 -6.55
CA ASN A 85 -13.73 11.13 -6.07
C ASN A 85 -13.37 10.13 -4.96
N SER A 86 -12.18 9.52 -4.99
CA SER A 86 -11.74 8.60 -3.93
C SER A 86 -11.56 9.32 -2.60
N THR A 87 -10.96 10.51 -2.62
CA THR A 87 -10.77 11.34 -1.43
C THR A 87 -12.12 11.80 -0.88
N ARG A 88 -13.00 12.29 -1.76
CA ARG A 88 -14.36 12.73 -1.45
C ARG A 88 -15.20 11.63 -0.82
N SER A 89 -15.25 10.43 -1.43
CA SER A 89 -15.93 9.25 -0.85
C SER A 89 -15.34 8.84 0.50
N GLY A 90 -14.01 8.91 0.66
CA GLY A 90 -13.35 8.58 1.92
C GLY A 90 -13.72 9.55 3.05
N ARG A 91 -13.80 10.84 2.74
CA ARG A 91 -14.26 11.88 3.66
C ARG A 91 -15.74 11.69 4.01
N GLU A 92 -16.61 11.46 3.02
CA GLU A 92 -18.04 11.21 3.23
C GLU A 92 -18.27 10.00 4.15
N ALA A 93 -17.51 8.93 3.98
CA ALA A 93 -17.61 7.74 4.84
C ALA A 93 -17.27 8.06 6.31
N ALA A 94 -16.23 8.87 6.54
CA ALA A 94 -15.86 9.31 7.90
C ALA A 94 -16.95 10.18 8.53
N ILE A 95 -17.49 11.14 7.76
CA ILE A 95 -18.59 12.01 8.24
C ILE A 95 -19.85 11.18 8.53
N LYS A 96 -20.20 10.24 7.66
CA LYS A 96 -21.33 9.33 7.88
C LYS A 96 -21.18 8.57 9.19
N GLU A 97 -20.01 7.99 9.43
CA GLU A 97 -19.74 7.23 10.66
C GLU A 97 -19.80 8.10 11.92
N PHE A 98 -19.29 9.34 11.86
CA PHE A 98 -19.37 10.28 12.97
C PHE A 98 -20.81 10.75 13.25
N LEU A 99 -21.53 11.23 12.24
CA LEU A 99 -22.91 11.72 12.40
C LEU A 99 -23.86 10.60 12.85
N THR A 100 -23.62 9.36 12.40
CA THR A 100 -24.37 8.18 12.89
C THR A 100 -24.04 7.88 14.35
N TRP A 101 -22.78 8.01 14.76
CA TRP A 101 -22.41 7.81 16.17
C TRP A 101 -23.07 8.86 17.09
N LEU A 102 -23.25 10.10 16.63
CA LEU A 102 -23.96 11.13 17.40
C LEU A 102 -25.44 10.80 17.66
N THR A 103 -26.03 9.84 16.94
CA THR A 103 -27.41 9.38 17.18
C THR A 103 -27.49 8.24 18.22
N THR A 104 -26.36 7.79 18.78
CA THR A 104 -26.34 6.71 19.77
C THR A 104 -26.27 7.26 21.19
N SER A 105 -26.58 6.41 22.18
CA SER A 105 -26.46 6.76 23.60
C SER A 105 -25.01 7.12 23.98
N GLU A 106 -24.00 6.49 23.38
CA GLU A 106 -22.60 6.84 23.57
C GLU A 106 -22.22 8.18 22.94
N GLY A 107 -22.87 8.55 21.83
CA GLY A 107 -22.77 9.87 21.21
C GLY A 107 -23.54 10.96 21.95
N GLY A 108 -24.32 10.60 22.97
CA GLY A 108 -25.16 11.52 23.75
C GLY A 108 -26.51 11.82 23.12
N ASN A 109 -26.91 11.07 22.08
CA ASN A 109 -28.13 11.31 21.29
C ASN A 109 -28.28 12.77 20.84
N ILE A 110 -27.17 13.40 20.43
CA ILE A 110 -27.17 14.79 19.97
C ILE A 110 -27.99 14.93 18.69
N ARG A 111 -27.96 13.91 17.83
CA ARG A 111 -28.74 13.89 16.59
C ARG A 111 -29.86 12.87 16.63
N SER A 112 -30.97 13.20 15.99
CA SER A 112 -31.98 12.21 15.65
C SER A 112 -31.52 11.34 14.48
N LEU A 113 -31.88 10.05 14.53
CA LEU A 113 -31.71 9.13 13.40
C LEU A 113 -32.54 9.58 12.19
N GLU A 114 -33.67 10.27 12.43
CA GLU A 114 -34.56 10.74 11.37
C GLU A 114 -33.92 11.81 10.50
N ASP A 115 -33.04 12.63 11.09
CA ASP A 115 -32.36 13.74 10.43
C ASP A 115 -31.05 13.30 9.77
N SER A 116 -30.80 11.99 9.62
CA SER A 116 -29.58 11.51 8.97
C SER A 116 -29.51 11.96 7.49
N PRO A 117 -28.37 12.53 7.04
CA PRO A 117 -28.16 12.86 5.62
C PRO A 117 -28.25 11.65 4.66
N TRP A 118 -28.19 10.42 5.20
CA TRP A 118 -28.36 9.19 4.43
C TRP A 118 -29.67 8.47 4.76
N GLY A 119 -30.68 9.19 5.23
CA GLY A 119 -32.06 8.74 5.47
C GLY A 119 -32.24 8.06 6.83
N ARG A 120 -33.51 7.86 7.23
CA ARG A 120 -33.91 7.35 8.56
C ARG A 120 -33.24 6.04 8.99
N SER A 121 -32.79 5.20 8.05
CA SER A 121 -32.08 3.95 8.34
C SER A 121 -30.63 3.96 7.85
N ASN A 122 -30.10 5.13 7.49
CA ASN A 122 -28.75 5.31 6.95
C ASN A 122 -28.50 4.53 5.64
N THR A 123 -29.57 4.21 4.91
CA THR A 123 -29.60 3.31 3.74
C THR A 123 -29.41 4.03 2.41
N LEU A 124 -29.56 5.36 2.36
CA LEU A 124 -29.32 6.10 1.13
C LEU A 124 -27.85 5.95 0.72
N ARG A 125 -27.66 5.90 -0.60
CA ARG A 125 -26.33 5.81 -1.20
C ARG A 125 -25.52 7.06 -0.85
N TYR A 126 -24.20 6.87 -0.77
CA TYR A 126 -23.25 7.97 -0.75
C TYR A 126 -23.52 8.92 -1.92
N THR A 127 -23.40 10.21 -1.66
CA THR A 127 -23.57 11.30 -2.63
C THR A 127 -22.46 11.25 -3.68
N VAL A 128 -21.24 10.91 -3.26
CA VAL A 128 -20.12 10.73 -4.18
C VAL A 128 -20.24 9.39 -4.89
N ARG A 129 -20.39 9.41 -6.21
CA ARG A 129 -20.28 8.21 -7.03
C ARG A 129 -18.86 7.66 -6.92
N LYS A 130 -18.72 6.39 -6.49
CA LYS A 130 -17.43 5.70 -6.54
C LYS A 130 -16.89 5.75 -7.96
N ALA A 131 -15.65 6.21 -8.12
CA ALA A 131 -14.99 6.16 -9.41
C ALA A 131 -14.91 4.71 -9.89
N ASN A 132 -15.05 4.49 -11.20
CA ASN A 132 -14.79 3.19 -11.79
C ASN A 132 -13.38 2.72 -11.37
N LYS A 133 -13.27 1.46 -10.94
CA LYS A 133 -11.97 0.86 -10.63
C LYS A 133 -11.12 1.00 -11.90
N LYS A 134 -9.98 1.71 -11.82
CA LYS A 134 -9.06 1.80 -12.95
C LYS A 134 -8.55 0.39 -13.25
N SER A 135 -8.58 -0.03 -14.50
CA SER A 135 -8.04 -1.33 -14.91
C SER A 135 -6.59 -1.46 -14.44
N PRO A 136 -6.17 -2.65 -13.98
CA PRO A 136 -4.81 -2.87 -13.55
C PRO A 136 -3.85 -2.56 -14.71
N LYS A 137 -2.85 -1.73 -14.42
CA LYS A 137 -1.89 -1.28 -15.41
C LYS A 137 -0.93 -2.42 -15.74
N HIS A 138 -0.76 -2.69 -17.03
CA HIS A 138 0.14 -3.73 -17.51
C HIS A 138 1.59 -3.28 -17.30
N ILE A 139 2.32 -3.99 -16.43
CA ILE A 139 3.72 -3.73 -16.10
C ILE A 139 4.56 -4.86 -16.70
N THR A 140 5.36 -4.54 -17.70
CA THR A 140 6.25 -5.52 -18.34
C THR A 140 7.59 -5.61 -17.62
N LYS A 141 8.33 -6.70 -17.84
CA LYS A 141 9.69 -6.87 -17.33
C LYS A 141 10.63 -5.73 -17.78
N GLU A 142 10.48 -5.21 -19.00
CA GLU A 142 11.31 -4.12 -19.54
C GLU A 142 11.08 -2.81 -18.78
N LEU A 143 9.83 -2.54 -18.40
CA LEU A 143 9.50 -1.39 -17.58
C LEU A 143 10.13 -1.51 -16.19
N VAL A 144 10.08 -2.71 -15.60
CA VAL A 144 10.72 -2.99 -14.31
C VAL A 144 12.24 -2.79 -14.41
N ILE A 145 12.88 -3.37 -15.42
CA ILE A 145 14.32 -3.20 -15.68
C ILE A 145 14.67 -1.71 -15.79
N SER A 146 13.91 -0.94 -16.57
CA SER A 146 14.16 0.50 -16.76
C SER A 146 14.10 1.28 -15.44
N VAL A 147 13.09 1.02 -14.60
CA VAL A 147 12.96 1.68 -13.28
C VAL A 147 14.08 1.27 -12.33
N LEU A 148 14.38 -0.03 -12.23
CA LEU A 148 15.43 -0.53 -11.34
C LEU A 148 16.82 -0.04 -11.77
N SER A 149 17.11 -0.02 -13.07
CA SER A 149 18.37 0.52 -13.62
C SER A 149 18.56 2.02 -13.34
N ALA A 150 17.48 2.76 -13.10
CA ALA A 150 17.54 4.15 -12.70
C ALA A 150 17.74 4.37 -11.17
N MET A 151 17.79 3.32 -10.35
CA MET A 151 18.07 3.42 -8.92
C MET A 151 19.56 3.50 -8.63
N HIS A 152 19.93 4.20 -7.56
CA HIS A 152 21.32 4.59 -7.28
C HIS A 152 22.15 3.48 -6.64
N ASN A 153 21.52 2.59 -5.88
CA ASN A 153 22.24 1.57 -5.11
C ASN A 153 21.58 0.20 -5.24
N GLU A 154 22.36 -0.84 -4.99
CA GLU A 154 21.90 -2.22 -5.11
C GLU A 154 20.82 -2.57 -4.09
N CYS A 155 20.78 -1.92 -2.92
CA CYS A 155 19.72 -2.14 -1.95
C CYS A 155 18.34 -1.75 -2.50
N GLU A 156 18.22 -0.56 -3.11
CA GLU A 156 16.98 -0.09 -3.73
C GLU A 156 16.55 -1.03 -4.84
N ARG A 157 17.48 -1.40 -5.72
CA ARG A 157 17.19 -2.32 -6.84
C ARG A 157 16.75 -3.69 -6.34
N CYS A 158 17.45 -4.23 -5.35
CA CYS A 158 17.11 -5.52 -4.75
C CYS A 158 15.75 -5.45 -4.06
N MET A 159 15.46 -4.40 -3.29
CA MET A 159 14.18 -4.21 -2.59
C MET A 159 13.00 -4.19 -3.55
N PHE A 160 13.05 -3.38 -4.61
CA PHE A 160 11.93 -3.30 -5.56
C PHE A 160 11.87 -4.49 -6.51
N HIS A 161 12.98 -5.16 -6.80
CA HIS A 161 12.95 -6.46 -7.48
C HIS A 161 12.22 -7.51 -6.63
N THR A 162 12.52 -7.58 -5.32
CA THR A 162 11.79 -8.44 -4.39
C THR A 162 10.30 -8.10 -4.36
N GLN A 163 9.93 -6.82 -4.38
CA GLN A 163 8.51 -6.45 -4.43
C GLN A 163 7.80 -6.96 -5.69
N TYR A 164 8.44 -6.82 -6.85
CA TYR A 164 7.91 -7.31 -8.12
C TYR A 164 7.82 -8.83 -8.16
N ASP A 165 8.77 -9.53 -7.58
CA ASP A 165 8.81 -10.99 -7.60
C ASP A 165 7.80 -11.64 -6.64
N THR A 166 7.62 -11.05 -5.46
CA THR A 166 6.82 -11.64 -4.37
C THR A 166 5.40 -11.05 -4.26
N GLY A 167 5.15 -9.93 -4.93
CA GLY A 167 3.89 -9.19 -4.83
C GLY A 167 3.64 -8.54 -3.47
N LEU A 168 4.67 -8.35 -2.64
CA LEU A 168 4.53 -7.73 -1.32
C LEU A 168 3.96 -6.30 -1.40
N ARG A 169 3.15 -5.93 -0.40
CA ARG A 169 2.83 -4.51 -0.17
C ARG A 169 4.09 -3.79 0.28
N LEU A 170 4.20 -2.49 0.00
CA LEU A 170 5.38 -1.72 0.40
C LEU A 170 5.63 -1.79 1.93
N SER A 171 4.55 -1.77 2.74
CA SER A 171 4.67 -1.91 4.19
C SER A 171 5.12 -3.30 4.64
N GLU A 172 4.79 -4.35 3.89
CA GLU A 172 5.27 -5.72 4.18
C GLU A 172 6.75 -5.84 3.79
N LEU A 173 7.11 -5.30 2.62
CA LEU A 173 8.47 -5.33 2.08
C LEU A 173 9.50 -4.66 3.01
N ILE A 174 9.22 -3.45 3.48
CA ILE A 174 10.16 -2.68 4.32
C ILE A 174 10.29 -3.23 5.74
N ASN A 175 9.32 -4.03 6.18
CA ASN A 175 9.30 -4.65 7.51
C ASN A 175 9.76 -6.12 7.50
N LEU A 176 10.12 -6.66 6.34
CA LEU A 176 10.65 -8.01 6.20
C LEU A 176 11.97 -8.12 6.97
N LYS A 177 12.12 -9.18 7.78
CA LYS A 177 13.30 -9.43 8.60
C LYS A 177 14.16 -10.55 8.02
N LYS A 178 15.45 -10.56 8.34
CA LYS A 178 16.40 -11.59 7.89
C LYS A 178 15.93 -13.00 8.26
N GLY A 179 15.32 -13.17 9.44
CA GLY A 179 14.76 -14.45 9.89
C GLY A 179 13.49 -14.89 9.15
N ASP A 180 12.82 -14.00 8.42
CA ASP A 180 11.64 -14.35 7.61
C ASP A 180 12.05 -15.02 6.28
N LEU A 181 13.30 -14.84 5.85
CA LEU A 181 13.80 -15.40 4.59
C LEU A 181 14.17 -16.88 4.75
N PRO A 182 13.99 -17.71 3.71
CA PRO A 182 14.56 -19.05 3.66
C PRO A 182 16.07 -19.01 3.93
N SER A 183 16.57 -19.99 4.70
CA SER A 183 18.01 -20.13 4.96
C SER A 183 18.77 -20.34 3.66
N SER A 184 19.98 -19.78 3.54
CA SER A 184 20.82 -19.96 2.36
C SER A 184 21.16 -21.41 2.06
N SER A 185 21.21 -22.27 3.07
CA SER A 185 21.42 -23.71 2.89
C SER A 185 20.28 -24.39 2.11
N ILE A 186 19.06 -23.85 2.21
CA ILE A 186 17.85 -24.43 1.59
C ILE A 186 17.79 -24.12 0.09
N TYR A 187 18.31 -22.97 -0.35
CA TYR A 187 18.29 -22.57 -1.77
C TYR A 187 19.63 -22.62 -2.48
N SER A 188 20.72 -22.96 -1.78
CA SER A 188 22.04 -23.13 -2.39
C SER A 188 22.17 -24.42 -3.22
N ASN A 189 21.37 -25.44 -2.91
CA ASN A 189 21.38 -26.73 -3.60
C ASN A 189 20.68 -26.69 -4.98
N GLN A 190 20.10 -25.54 -5.36
CA GLN A 190 19.41 -25.32 -6.63
C GLN A 190 18.25 -26.28 -6.92
N GLU A 191 17.71 -26.92 -5.88
CA GLU A 191 16.67 -27.94 -6.01
C GLU A 191 15.33 -27.37 -6.47
N PHE A 192 14.99 -26.16 -6.01
CA PHE A 192 13.74 -25.49 -6.38
C PHE A 192 14.02 -24.14 -7.04
N GLU A 193 13.10 -23.73 -7.91
CA GLU A 193 13.12 -22.43 -8.57
C GLU A 193 12.51 -21.33 -7.68
N LEU A 194 11.48 -21.72 -6.91
CA LEU A 194 10.70 -20.85 -6.04
C LEU A 194 10.68 -21.41 -4.62
N TYR A 195 10.72 -20.52 -3.64
CA TYR A 195 10.71 -20.87 -2.22
C TYR A 195 9.56 -20.17 -1.50
N PRO A 196 8.95 -20.80 -0.49
CA PRO A 196 7.90 -20.18 0.30
C PRO A 196 8.45 -19.01 1.13
N LEU A 197 7.66 -17.94 1.24
CA LEU A 197 7.94 -16.79 2.08
C LEU A 197 6.70 -16.49 2.93
N LEU A 198 6.85 -16.62 4.25
CA LEU A 198 5.80 -16.26 5.19
C LEU A 198 5.78 -14.75 5.39
N VAL A 199 4.63 -14.14 5.11
CA VAL A 199 4.43 -12.69 5.22
C VAL A 199 3.54 -12.41 6.41
N ASN A 200 4.11 -11.72 7.40
CA ASN A 200 3.34 -11.13 8.48
C ASN A 200 2.62 -9.89 7.92
N GLY A 201 1.32 -10.02 7.61
CA GLY A 201 0.53 -8.91 7.10
C GLY A 201 0.21 -7.86 8.17
N ASN A 202 -0.42 -6.76 7.77
CA ASN A 202 -0.89 -5.75 8.73
C ASN A 202 -2.06 -6.27 9.58
N LYS A 203 -2.33 -5.58 10.71
CA LYS A 203 -3.48 -5.85 11.58
C LYS A 203 -4.77 -5.86 10.74
N GLY A 204 -5.47 -6.98 10.75
CA GLY A 204 -6.77 -7.10 10.09
C GLY A 204 -7.84 -6.23 10.75
N ARG A 205 -8.94 -5.98 10.04
CA ARG A 205 -10.14 -5.31 10.61
C ARG A 205 -10.73 -6.06 11.81
N VAL A 206 -10.53 -7.37 11.85
CA VAL A 206 -10.82 -8.26 12.97
C VAL A 206 -9.44 -8.64 13.53
N THR A 207 -9.26 -8.43 14.83
CA THR A 207 -8.00 -8.51 15.59
C THR A 207 -7.03 -9.62 15.13
N GLY A 208 -5.76 -9.25 14.94
CA GLY A 208 -4.66 -10.17 14.60
C GLY A 208 -3.89 -9.73 13.34
N LEU A 209 -2.60 -10.06 13.26
CA LEU A 209 -1.83 -9.93 12.01
C LEU A 209 -2.30 -11.04 11.08
N LYS A 210 -2.80 -10.68 9.88
CA LYS A 210 -3.14 -11.70 8.88
C LYS A 210 -1.85 -12.20 8.24
N THR A 211 -1.39 -13.39 8.64
CA THR A 211 -0.28 -14.04 7.95
C THR A 211 -0.75 -14.60 6.61
N ARG A 212 0.15 -14.64 5.64
CA ARG A 212 -0.08 -15.26 4.33
C ARG A 212 1.22 -15.82 3.79
N ASN A 213 1.13 -16.86 2.98
CA ASN A 213 2.28 -17.34 2.22
C ASN A 213 2.34 -16.64 0.87
N THR A 214 3.55 -16.33 0.42
CA THR A 214 3.86 -16.03 -0.98
C THR A 214 5.04 -16.88 -1.39
N VAL A 215 5.52 -16.71 -2.62
CA VAL A 215 6.75 -17.33 -3.10
C VAL A 215 7.76 -16.28 -3.50
N ILE A 216 9.03 -16.64 -3.44
CA ILE A 216 10.17 -15.83 -3.87
C ILE A 216 11.08 -16.69 -4.75
N SER A 217 11.54 -16.14 -5.86
CA SER A 217 12.44 -16.81 -6.78
C SER A 217 13.84 -16.94 -6.20
N ARG A 218 14.51 -18.03 -6.57
CA ARG A 218 15.92 -18.26 -6.24
C ARG A 218 16.81 -17.13 -6.75
N ALA A 219 16.50 -16.54 -7.90
CA ALA A 219 17.22 -15.39 -8.45
C ALA A 219 17.23 -14.19 -7.49
N VAL A 220 16.06 -13.85 -6.93
CA VAL A 220 15.93 -12.76 -5.96
C VAL A 220 16.59 -13.12 -4.63
N LEU A 221 16.44 -14.36 -4.14
CA LEU A 221 17.15 -14.82 -2.94
C LEU A 221 18.67 -14.70 -3.09
N ASN A 222 19.22 -15.09 -4.25
CA ASN A 222 20.63 -14.93 -4.56
C ASN A 222 21.06 -13.46 -4.62
N ARG A 223 20.20 -12.57 -5.14
CA ARG A 223 20.44 -11.11 -5.13
C ARG A 223 20.47 -10.56 -3.71
N ILE A 224 19.50 -10.93 -2.87
CA ILE A 224 19.45 -10.58 -1.45
C ILE A 224 20.70 -11.08 -0.74
N ARG A 225 21.12 -12.34 -0.97
CA ARG A 225 22.34 -12.90 -0.39
C ARG A 225 23.60 -12.11 -0.77
N LYS A 226 23.72 -11.68 -2.03
CA LYS A 226 24.84 -10.82 -2.46
C LYS A 226 24.80 -9.47 -1.75
N TYR A 227 23.64 -8.85 -1.65
CA TYR A 227 23.46 -7.61 -0.89
C TYR A 227 23.77 -7.79 0.60
N HIS A 228 23.31 -8.87 1.25
CA HIS A 228 23.60 -9.16 2.66
C HIS A 228 25.09 -9.44 2.92
N ASN A 229 25.84 -9.79 1.87
CA ASN A 229 27.29 -9.97 1.94
C ASN A 229 28.09 -8.68 1.80
N SER A 230 27.44 -7.59 1.41
CA SER A 230 28.06 -6.27 1.25
C SER A 230 28.51 -5.68 2.59
N PRO A 231 29.59 -4.87 2.63
CA PRO A 231 30.00 -4.13 3.82
C PRO A 231 28.88 -3.24 4.38
N GLU A 232 28.12 -2.58 3.51
CA GLU A 232 27.05 -1.66 3.86
C GLU A 232 25.97 -2.36 4.69
N TYR A 233 25.60 -3.58 4.33
CA TYR A 233 24.66 -4.37 5.12
C TYR A 233 25.30 -4.94 6.38
N LYS A 234 26.47 -5.58 6.27
CA LYS A 234 27.12 -6.27 7.41
C LYS A 234 27.47 -5.31 8.54
N LEU A 235 28.01 -4.14 8.20
CA LEU A 235 28.53 -3.16 9.15
C LEU A 235 27.52 -2.07 9.53
N ALA A 236 26.25 -2.22 9.10
CA ALA A 236 25.20 -1.29 9.48
C ALA A 236 25.10 -1.13 11.01
N THR A 237 25.32 0.10 11.48
CA THR A 237 25.32 0.44 12.91
C THR A 237 24.00 0.09 13.57
N GLY A 238 24.07 -0.46 14.80
CA GLY A 238 22.87 -0.83 15.58
C GLY A 238 22.32 -2.22 15.28
N TRP A 239 22.96 -2.99 14.40
CA TRP A 239 22.53 -4.37 14.07
C TRP A 239 23.69 -5.35 14.13
N ARG A 240 23.48 -6.52 14.76
CA ARG A 240 24.46 -7.61 14.68
C ARG A 240 24.44 -8.22 13.26
N VAL A 241 25.58 -8.74 12.79
CA VAL A 241 25.72 -9.31 11.43
C VAL A 241 24.68 -10.40 11.12
N ASN A 242 24.41 -11.25 12.12
CA ASN A 242 23.47 -12.38 12.01
C ASN A 242 22.20 -12.21 12.86
N ASP A 243 21.82 -10.96 13.15
CA ASP A 243 20.55 -10.71 13.85
C ASP A 243 19.35 -11.14 12.98
N PRO A 244 18.52 -12.10 13.43
CA PRO A 244 17.32 -12.51 12.69
C PRO A 244 16.28 -11.39 12.58
N ASN A 245 16.30 -10.41 13.49
CA ASN A 245 15.39 -9.26 13.45
C ASN A 245 15.88 -8.11 12.57
N LYS A 246 17.08 -8.20 12.01
CA LYS A 246 17.62 -7.18 11.10
C LYS A 246 16.72 -7.05 9.86
N PRO A 247 16.29 -5.83 9.48
CA PRO A 247 15.51 -5.63 8.27
C PRO A 247 16.26 -6.15 7.05
N VAL A 248 15.55 -6.83 6.13
CA VAL A 248 16.15 -7.36 4.90
C VAL A 248 16.76 -6.25 4.06
N PHE A 249 16.16 -5.04 4.08
CA PHE A 249 16.62 -3.86 3.35
C PHE A 249 16.86 -2.69 4.31
N LEU A 250 17.97 -1.98 4.12
CA LEU A 250 18.35 -0.84 4.94
C LEU A 250 18.51 0.39 4.05
N THR A 251 18.30 1.57 4.64
CA THR A 251 18.66 2.84 3.99
C THR A 251 20.19 2.95 3.87
N SER A 252 20.68 3.90 3.07
CA SER A 252 22.12 4.18 2.96
C SER A 252 22.80 4.50 4.29
N ASN A 253 22.03 4.92 5.30
CA ASN A 253 22.50 5.20 6.66
C ASN A 253 22.38 3.98 7.61
N GLY A 254 22.11 2.78 7.09
CA GLY A 254 21.97 1.56 7.89
C GLY A 254 20.69 1.46 8.73
N LYS A 255 19.73 2.37 8.54
CA LYS A 255 18.45 2.41 9.28
C LYS A 255 17.31 1.71 8.52
N PRO A 256 16.26 1.21 9.22
CA PRO A 256 15.05 0.71 8.56
C PRO A 256 14.40 1.75 7.63
N TRP A 257 13.72 1.28 6.59
CA TRP A 257 12.99 2.14 5.66
C TRP A 257 11.66 2.63 6.26
N ALA A 258 11.32 3.90 6.02
CA ALA A 258 9.97 4.42 6.20
C ALA A 258 9.19 4.33 4.87
N SER A 259 7.90 3.98 4.90
CA SER A 259 7.06 3.84 3.70
C SER A 259 7.07 5.07 2.80
N ARG A 260 7.06 6.28 3.39
CA ARG A 260 7.12 7.55 2.67
C ARG A 260 8.44 7.71 1.91
N ASN A 261 9.55 7.34 2.55
CA ASN A 261 10.89 7.44 1.95
C ASN A 261 11.06 6.43 0.82
N ALA A 262 10.66 5.17 1.02
CA ALA A 262 10.71 4.16 -0.03
C ALA A 262 9.83 4.55 -1.23
N SER A 263 8.61 5.07 -0.98
CA SER A 263 7.73 5.57 -2.05
C SER A 263 8.35 6.75 -2.80
N LYS A 264 9.00 7.68 -2.09
CA LYS A 264 9.69 8.83 -2.69
C LYS A 264 10.85 8.36 -3.57
N GLN A 265 11.69 7.44 -3.09
CA GLN A 265 12.80 6.89 -3.86
C GLN A 265 12.33 6.17 -5.13
N PHE A 266 11.25 5.39 -5.03
CA PHE A 266 10.65 4.76 -6.20
C PHE A 266 10.18 5.80 -7.23
N LYS A 267 9.44 6.83 -6.78
CA LYS A 267 8.96 7.91 -7.66
C LYS A 267 10.13 8.63 -8.35
N SER A 268 11.19 8.93 -7.61
CA SER A 268 12.40 9.52 -8.17
C SER A 268 13.07 8.62 -9.21
N ALA A 269 13.10 7.30 -8.99
CA ALA A 269 13.64 6.34 -9.97
C ALA A 269 12.82 6.29 -11.25
N VAL A 270 11.49 6.31 -11.14
CA VAL A 270 10.58 6.39 -12.30
C VAL A 270 10.86 7.65 -13.12
N LEU A 271 10.98 8.82 -12.47
CA LEU A 271 11.31 10.07 -13.16
C LEU A 271 12.66 9.99 -13.88
N ARG A 272 13.69 9.43 -13.22
CA ARG A 272 15.02 9.26 -13.83
C ARG A 272 15.05 8.28 -14.99
N SER A 273 14.17 7.27 -14.98
CA SER A 273 14.09 6.29 -16.06
C SER A 273 13.47 6.84 -17.36
N GLY A 274 12.95 8.08 -17.35
CA GLY A 274 12.34 8.71 -18.54
C GLY A 274 10.95 8.19 -18.90
N ILE A 275 10.39 7.31 -18.07
CA ILE A 275 9.05 6.75 -18.26
C ILE A 275 8.01 7.86 -18.13
N GLN A 276 7.20 8.05 -19.19
CA GLN A 276 6.19 9.11 -19.29
C GLN A 276 4.93 8.85 -18.45
N ILE A 277 4.78 7.63 -17.92
CA ILE A 277 3.63 7.24 -17.07
C ILE A 277 3.96 7.43 -15.59
N GLU A 278 3.00 7.96 -14.82
CA GLU A 278 3.13 8.05 -13.36
C GLU A 278 3.02 6.64 -12.73
N MET A 279 4.16 5.97 -12.58
CA MET A 279 4.25 4.67 -11.94
C MET A 279 4.48 4.81 -10.42
N LYS A 280 3.72 4.06 -9.63
CA LYS A 280 3.85 3.99 -8.16
C LYS A 280 4.28 2.58 -7.76
N SER A 281 4.92 2.42 -6.60
CA SER A 281 5.48 1.12 -6.19
C SER A 281 4.45 -0.01 -6.11
N HIS A 282 3.19 0.30 -5.78
CA HIS A 282 2.10 -0.71 -5.79
C HIS A 282 1.82 -1.29 -7.19
N TRP A 283 2.28 -0.65 -8.26
CA TRP A 283 2.17 -1.19 -9.63
C TRP A 283 3.08 -2.40 -9.83
N LEU A 284 4.21 -2.49 -9.12
CA LEU A 284 5.05 -3.69 -9.16
C LEU A 284 4.29 -4.93 -8.69
N ARG A 285 3.46 -4.80 -7.66
CA ARG A 285 2.58 -5.88 -7.19
C ARG A 285 1.51 -6.25 -8.23
N HIS A 286 1.01 -5.29 -9.01
CA HIS A 286 0.14 -5.61 -10.15
C HIS A 286 0.91 -6.31 -11.27
N GLY A 287 2.17 -5.92 -11.49
CA GLY A 287 3.10 -6.59 -12.38
C GLY A 287 3.34 -8.05 -11.99
N THR A 288 3.48 -8.36 -10.69
CA THR A 288 3.55 -9.74 -10.19
C THR A 288 2.34 -10.56 -10.62
N ALA A 289 1.13 -10.01 -10.49
CA ALA A 289 -0.08 -10.72 -10.90
C ALA A 289 -0.08 -11.02 -12.40
N TYR A 290 0.30 -10.05 -13.24
CA TYR A 290 0.42 -10.26 -14.68
C TYR A 290 1.48 -11.31 -15.04
N SER A 291 2.66 -11.21 -14.42
CA SER A 291 3.73 -12.18 -14.59
C SER A 291 3.28 -13.59 -14.20
N VAL A 292 2.60 -13.76 -13.06
CA VAL A 292 2.06 -15.07 -12.64
C VAL A 292 1.02 -15.57 -13.65
N LEU A 293 0.10 -14.73 -14.13
CA LEU A 293 -0.90 -15.13 -15.13
C LEU A 293 -0.31 -15.58 -16.47
N GLY A 294 0.80 -14.97 -16.90
CA GLY A 294 1.53 -15.32 -18.11
C GLY A 294 2.55 -16.45 -17.94
N SER A 295 2.75 -16.92 -16.72
CA SER A 295 3.76 -17.93 -16.41
C SER A 295 3.24 -19.36 -16.46
N ASP A 296 4.16 -20.29 -16.23
CA ASP A 296 3.95 -21.72 -16.05
C ASP A 296 3.43 -22.10 -14.64
N MET A 297 3.22 -21.13 -13.76
CA MET A 297 2.73 -21.31 -12.39
C MET A 297 1.25 -21.72 -12.30
N GLY A 298 0.91 -22.94 -12.71
CA GLY A 298 -0.45 -23.47 -12.63
C GLY A 298 -0.87 -24.13 -13.94
N LYS A 299 -1.84 -25.05 -13.84
CA LYS A 299 -2.22 -25.89 -14.98
C LYS A 299 -3.01 -25.06 -16.00
N ASP A 300 -3.93 -24.24 -15.51
CA ASP A 300 -4.80 -23.38 -16.30
C ASP A 300 -4.86 -21.94 -15.72
N TYR A 301 -5.73 -21.13 -16.31
CA TYR A 301 -5.90 -19.73 -15.93
C TYR A 301 -6.56 -19.57 -14.55
N GLU A 302 -7.46 -20.48 -14.16
CA GLU A 302 -8.16 -20.43 -12.88
C GLU A 302 -7.22 -20.75 -11.72
N ASP A 303 -6.38 -21.78 -11.90
CA ASP A 303 -5.29 -22.12 -10.99
C ASP A 303 -4.36 -20.90 -10.78
N ARG A 304 -3.92 -20.25 -11.85
CA ARG A 304 -3.07 -19.05 -11.78
C ARG A 304 -3.74 -17.90 -11.03
N MET A 305 -5.04 -17.70 -11.23
CA MET A 305 -5.80 -16.68 -10.53
C MET A 305 -5.89 -16.98 -9.02
N LEU A 306 -6.11 -18.24 -8.65
CA LEU A 306 -6.12 -18.67 -7.25
C LEU A 306 -4.74 -18.50 -6.60
N THR A 307 -3.67 -18.86 -7.31
CA THR A 307 -2.29 -18.62 -6.87
C THR A 307 -2.05 -17.14 -6.58
N ILE A 308 -2.51 -16.23 -7.45
CA ILE A 308 -2.39 -14.79 -7.24
C ILE A 308 -3.18 -14.33 -6.01
N GLN A 309 -4.39 -14.82 -5.80
CA GLN A 309 -5.18 -14.45 -4.62
C GLN A 309 -4.47 -14.85 -3.32
N GLN A 310 -3.91 -16.05 -3.27
CA GLN A 310 -3.13 -16.55 -2.14
C GLN A 310 -1.84 -15.72 -1.95
N MET A 311 -1.06 -15.54 -3.01
CA MET A 311 0.18 -14.76 -3.03
C MET A 311 -0.01 -13.29 -2.70
N LEU A 312 -1.21 -12.73 -2.86
CA LEU A 312 -1.51 -11.33 -2.56
C LEU A 312 -2.28 -11.19 -1.22
N GLY A 313 -2.87 -12.26 -0.69
CA GLY A 313 -3.59 -12.26 0.58
C GLY A 313 -4.79 -11.32 0.58
N HIS A 314 -5.56 -11.37 -0.50
CA HIS A 314 -6.82 -10.65 -0.61
C HIS A 314 -7.90 -11.45 0.14
N ALA A 315 -8.39 -10.92 1.26
CA ALA A 315 -9.41 -11.58 2.08
C ALA A 315 -10.84 -11.41 1.53
N ASP A 316 -11.00 -10.69 0.42
CA ASP A 316 -12.29 -10.29 -0.13
C ASP A 316 -12.26 -10.47 -1.66
N ILE A 317 -13.18 -11.30 -2.18
CA ILE A 317 -13.31 -11.65 -3.62
C ILE A 317 -13.49 -10.39 -4.49
N SER A 318 -13.99 -9.28 -3.93
CA SER A 318 -14.15 -8.00 -4.64
C SER A 318 -12.82 -7.34 -5.08
N THR A 319 -11.69 -7.74 -4.48
CA THR A 319 -10.35 -7.35 -4.96
C THR A 319 -9.82 -8.27 -6.05
N THR A 320 -10.34 -9.50 -6.14
CA THR A 320 -10.12 -10.41 -7.26
C THR A 320 -10.83 -9.94 -8.53
N GLU A 321 -11.98 -9.26 -8.40
CA GLU A 321 -12.70 -8.64 -9.53
C GLU A 321 -11.85 -7.64 -10.34
N ILE A 322 -10.79 -7.08 -9.75
CA ILE A 322 -9.85 -6.21 -10.49
C ILE A 322 -9.09 -7.02 -11.54
N TYR A 323 -8.80 -8.29 -11.26
CA TYR A 323 -8.07 -9.20 -12.13
C TYR A 323 -8.98 -9.94 -13.13
N THR A 324 -10.30 -9.91 -12.95
CA THR A 324 -11.26 -10.34 -13.99
C THR A 324 -11.49 -9.26 -15.06
N GLN A 325 -10.99 -8.03 -14.83
CA GLN A 325 -11.01 -6.92 -15.78
C GLN A 325 -9.74 -6.81 -16.62
N ILE A 326 -9.01 -7.92 -16.81
CA ILE A 326 -7.90 -7.95 -17.76
C ILE A 326 -8.51 -7.78 -19.16
N PRO A 327 -8.08 -6.77 -19.94
CA PRO A 327 -8.64 -6.55 -21.27
C PRO A 327 -8.52 -7.82 -22.13
N PRO A 328 -9.54 -8.20 -22.91
CA PRO A 328 -9.49 -9.38 -23.77
C PRO A 328 -8.27 -9.41 -24.70
N ALA A 329 -7.79 -8.23 -25.15
CA ALA A 329 -6.57 -8.11 -25.93
C ALA A 329 -5.30 -8.55 -25.18
N VAL A 330 -5.23 -8.31 -23.87
CA VAL A 330 -4.12 -8.75 -23.02
C VAL A 330 -4.21 -10.24 -22.75
N LEU A 331 -5.42 -10.77 -22.50
CA LEU A 331 -5.64 -12.21 -22.37
C LEU A 331 -5.29 -12.96 -23.67
N ALA A 332 -5.69 -12.41 -24.82
CA ALA A 332 -5.34 -12.93 -26.14
C ALA A 332 -3.82 -12.95 -26.33
N LYS A 333 -3.11 -11.89 -25.93
CA LYS A 333 -1.65 -11.81 -26.01
C LYS A 333 -0.96 -12.86 -25.11
N LEU A 334 -1.42 -13.00 -23.86
CA LEU A 334 -0.92 -14.02 -22.92
C LEU A 334 -1.14 -15.45 -23.43
N ASN A 335 -2.25 -15.69 -24.15
CA ASN A 335 -2.56 -17.00 -24.72
C ASN A 335 -1.88 -17.23 -26.09
N SER A 336 -1.62 -16.18 -26.88
CA SER A 336 -1.05 -16.28 -28.22
C SER A 336 0.45 -16.48 -28.24
N GLU A 337 1.18 -16.07 -27.20
CA GLU A 337 2.64 -16.13 -27.20
C GLU A 337 3.20 -17.55 -27.01
N GLY A 338 2.40 -18.55 -26.61
CA GLY A 338 2.77 -19.98 -26.60
C GLY A 338 3.94 -20.38 -25.68
N GLN A 339 4.79 -19.43 -25.29
CA GLN A 339 5.87 -19.55 -24.33
C GLN A 339 5.36 -19.03 -23.00
N LYS A 340 4.95 -19.95 -22.13
CA LYS A 340 4.77 -19.66 -20.71
C LYS A 340 6.12 -19.14 -20.19
N THR A 341 6.16 -17.91 -19.70
CA THR A 341 7.40 -17.33 -19.17
C THR A 341 7.71 -17.95 -17.82
N ASN A 342 8.84 -18.62 -17.68
CA ASN A 342 9.26 -19.16 -16.39
C ASN A 342 9.61 -18.01 -15.42
N ARG A 343 9.07 -18.06 -14.20
CA ARG A 343 9.23 -16.98 -13.20
C ARG A 343 10.67 -16.83 -12.72
N LEU A 344 11.43 -17.92 -12.63
CA LEU A 344 12.85 -17.86 -12.30
C LEU A 344 13.62 -17.18 -13.42
N GLU A 345 13.42 -17.58 -14.68
CA GLU A 345 14.09 -16.96 -15.84
C GLU A 345 13.80 -15.46 -15.94
N GLU A 346 12.55 -15.04 -15.74
CA GLU A 346 12.20 -13.62 -15.71
C GLU A 346 12.95 -12.88 -14.59
N ALA A 347 12.99 -13.45 -13.39
CA ALA A 347 13.71 -12.86 -12.27
C ALA A 347 15.23 -12.86 -12.50
N GLU A 348 15.79 -13.86 -13.18
CA GLU A 348 17.21 -13.89 -13.57
C GLU A 348 17.53 -12.80 -14.59
N ALA A 349 16.70 -12.63 -15.62
CA ALA A 349 16.85 -11.58 -16.61
C ALA A 349 16.79 -10.18 -15.99
N ILE A 350 15.82 -9.93 -15.09
CA ILE A 350 15.74 -8.65 -14.37
C ILE A 350 16.96 -8.45 -13.48
N ARG A 351 17.40 -9.48 -12.76
CA ARG A 351 18.59 -9.42 -11.91
C ARG A 351 19.83 -9.09 -12.73
N GLU A 352 20.06 -9.78 -13.84
CA GLU A 352 21.26 -9.60 -14.67
C GLU A 352 21.32 -8.23 -15.32
N ALA A 353 20.19 -7.74 -15.84
CA ALA A 353 20.11 -6.41 -16.44
C ALA A 353 20.30 -5.27 -15.42
N THR A 354 19.98 -5.49 -14.13
CA THR A 354 19.88 -4.42 -13.13
C THR A 354 20.85 -4.56 -11.96
N TYR A 355 21.63 -5.63 -11.86
CA TYR A 355 22.54 -5.84 -10.73
C TYR A 355 23.65 -4.79 -10.72
N LEU A 356 23.81 -4.10 -9.59
CA LEU A 356 24.95 -3.23 -9.34
C LEU A 356 26.00 -3.95 -8.49
N PRO A 357 27.15 -4.34 -9.05
CA PRO A 357 28.25 -4.84 -8.24
C PRO A 357 28.82 -3.72 -7.36
N PRO A 358 29.37 -4.05 -6.17
CA PRO A 358 30.11 -3.08 -5.38
C PRO A 358 31.27 -2.50 -6.20
N LEU A 359 31.54 -1.20 -6.05
CA LEU A 359 32.66 -0.53 -6.70
C LEU A 359 33.95 -1.28 -6.33
N LYS A 360 34.61 -1.91 -7.30
CA LYS A 360 35.94 -2.50 -7.08
C LYS A 360 36.90 -1.35 -6.79
N HIS A 361 37.48 -1.29 -5.59
CA HIS A 361 38.66 -0.46 -5.36
C HIS A 361 39.77 -0.96 -6.29
N THR A 362 40.05 -0.19 -7.34
CA THR A 362 41.17 -0.42 -8.24
C THR A 362 42.39 0.32 -7.71
N GLU A 363 42.85 -0.04 -6.51
CA GLU A 363 44.21 0.34 -6.12
C GLU A 363 45.18 -0.50 -6.97
N LYS A 364 45.71 0.11 -8.04
CA LYS A 364 46.96 -0.35 -8.62
C LYS A 364 48.02 -0.18 -7.55
N ARG A 365 48.34 -1.25 -6.82
CA ARG A 365 49.57 -1.31 -6.01
C ARG A 365 50.75 -1.17 -6.96
N GLY A 366 51.19 0.07 -7.17
CA GLY A 366 52.47 0.35 -7.80
C GLY A 366 53.56 -0.17 -6.87
N HIS A 367 54.17 -1.30 -7.23
CA HIS A 367 55.46 -1.67 -6.67
C HIS A 367 56.47 -0.61 -7.14
N TYR A 368 56.81 0.35 -6.29
CA TYR A 368 58.07 1.06 -6.42
C TYR A 368 59.17 0.00 -6.19
N ARG A 369 59.91 -0.31 -7.26
CA ARG A 369 61.20 -0.99 -7.15
C ARG A 369 62.22 0.13 -6.98
N ASP A 370 62.72 0.28 -5.76
CA ASP A 370 63.99 0.98 -5.50
C ASP A 370 65.17 0.03 -5.79
#